data_AF-A0A418B836-F1
#
_entry.id   AF-A0A418B836-F1
#
_cell.length_a   1.000
_cell.length_b   1.000
_cell.length_c   1.000
_cell.angle_alpha   90.00
_cell.angle_beta   90.00
_cell.angle_gamma   90.00
#
_symmetry.space_group_name_H-M   'P 1'
#
loop_
_entity.id
_entity.type
_entity.pdbx_description
1 polymer ?
#
loop_
_entity_poly.entity_id
_entity_poly.type
_entity_poly.pdbx_seq_one_letter_code
_entity_poly.pdbx_strand_id
1 'polypeptide(L)'
;MKDKCALEPTADLQKSCETTAELYAMGPNLMGCPAFTAGQKEACECVDAGKADKLNRERLEHFLAHQAKDGAAEDVDGLLAKYKGKEPVMFLRLLTKYPDAITLKKARVSEHAKMFEALKKKTQEEASSADEHSDVEAHIEL
;
A
#
# COMPACT_ATOMS: atom_id res chain seq x y z
N MET A 1 0.11 8.29 -17.63
CA MET A 1 1.49 8.84 -17.51
C MET A 1 1.91 9.50 -18.82
N LYS A 2 1.80 8.82 -19.97
CA LYS A 2 2.10 9.41 -21.30
C LYS A 2 1.37 10.73 -21.58
N ASP A 3 0.08 10.83 -21.23
CA ASP A 3 -0.70 12.07 -21.43
C ASP A 3 -0.14 13.29 -20.70
N LYS A 4 0.63 13.07 -19.61
CA LYS A 4 1.31 14.14 -18.88
C LYS A 4 2.62 14.57 -19.53
N CYS A 5 3.23 13.72 -20.36
CA CYS A 5 4.45 14.08 -21.09
C CYS A 5 4.22 15.22 -22.08
N ALA A 6 2.99 15.39 -22.59
CA ALA A 6 2.62 16.52 -23.44
C ALA A 6 2.75 17.90 -22.74
N LEU A 7 2.89 17.93 -21.41
CA LEU A 7 3.11 19.15 -20.63
C LEU A 7 4.58 19.59 -20.62
N GLU A 8 5.50 18.75 -21.10
CA GLU A 8 6.91 19.10 -21.17
C GLU A 8 7.15 20.20 -22.22
N PRO A 9 8.05 21.16 -21.93
CA PRO A 9 8.16 22.40 -22.69
C PRO A 9 8.84 22.24 -24.06
N THR A 10 9.53 21.12 -24.32
CA THR A 10 10.23 20.87 -25.58
C THR A 10 9.98 19.46 -26.10
N ALA A 11 10.07 19.28 -27.42
CA ALA A 11 9.89 17.97 -28.06
C ALA A 11 10.90 16.92 -27.56
N ASP A 12 12.13 17.33 -27.25
CA ASP A 12 13.15 16.42 -26.71
C ASP A 12 12.81 15.96 -25.28
N LEU A 13 12.30 16.85 -24.44
CA LEU A 13 11.84 16.51 -23.09
C LEU A 13 10.58 15.65 -23.14
N GLN A 14 9.65 15.93 -24.06
CA GLN A 14 8.48 15.08 -24.32
C GLN A 14 8.90 13.65 -24.67
N LYS A 15 9.84 13.49 -25.62
CA LYS A 15 10.34 12.17 -26.05
C LYS A 15 11.07 11.43 -24.93
N SER A 16 11.87 12.15 -24.14
CA SER A 16 12.56 11.58 -22.96
C SER A 16 11.54 11.12 -21.89
N CYS A 17 10.52 11.94 -21.62
CA CYS A 17 9.41 11.59 -20.73
C CYS A 17 8.65 10.36 -21.24
N GLU A 18 8.31 10.29 -22.52
CA GLU A 18 7.60 9.16 -23.11
C GLU A 18 8.40 7.86 -23.00
N THR A 19 9.69 7.91 -23.33
CA THR A 19 10.61 6.77 -23.21
C THR A 19 10.69 6.29 -21.76
N THR A 20 10.81 7.23 -20.82
CA THR A 20 10.82 6.94 -19.39
C THR A 20 9.48 6.33 -18.95
N ALA A 21 8.36 6.91 -19.34
CA ALA A 21 7.02 6.41 -19.03
C ALA A 21 6.78 4.99 -19.59
N GLU A 22 7.32 4.69 -20.78
CA GLU A 22 7.33 3.34 -21.35
C GLU A 22 8.16 2.37 -20.51
N LEU A 23 9.36 2.76 -20.10
CA LEU A 23 10.21 1.93 -19.26
C LEU A 23 9.54 1.62 -17.91
N TYR A 24 8.93 2.63 -17.29
CA TYR A 24 8.12 2.48 -16.07
C TYR A 24 6.91 1.57 -16.28
N ALA A 25 6.29 1.56 -17.46
CA ALA A 25 5.19 0.67 -17.79
C ALA A 25 5.66 -0.76 -18.11
N MET A 26 6.86 -0.94 -18.67
CA MET A 26 7.43 -2.26 -18.94
C MET A 26 7.82 -3.01 -17.67
N GLY A 27 8.38 -2.31 -16.68
CA GLY A 27 8.86 -2.93 -15.44
C GLY A 27 7.84 -3.88 -14.79
N PRO A 28 6.61 -3.43 -14.50
CA PRO A 28 5.56 -4.29 -13.93
C PRO A 28 5.15 -5.46 -14.82
N ASN A 29 5.19 -5.31 -16.14
CA ASN A 29 4.83 -6.39 -17.06
C ASN A 29 5.90 -7.48 -17.13
N LEU A 30 7.18 -7.11 -17.02
CA LEU A 30 8.30 -8.04 -17.13
C LEU A 30 8.67 -8.69 -15.79
N MET A 31 8.72 -7.90 -14.71
CA MET A 31 9.22 -8.33 -13.40
C MET A 31 8.11 -8.42 -12.34
N GLY A 32 6.87 -8.12 -12.72
CA GLY A 32 5.79 -7.94 -11.77
C GLY A 32 5.95 -6.65 -10.96
N CYS A 33 5.05 -6.43 -10.02
CA CYS A 33 5.17 -5.36 -9.03
C CYS A 33 5.40 -6.00 -7.65
N PRO A 34 6.66 -6.09 -7.17
CA PRO A 34 6.99 -6.76 -5.91
C PRO A 34 6.26 -6.14 -4.71
N ALA A 35 6.14 -4.81 -4.67
CA ALA A 35 5.41 -4.11 -3.60
C ALA A 35 3.91 -4.45 -3.62
N PHE A 36 3.28 -4.46 -4.80
CA PHE A 36 1.89 -4.91 -4.94
C PHE A 36 1.73 -6.37 -4.52
N THR A 37 2.63 -7.25 -4.97
CA THR A 37 2.58 -8.68 -4.65
C THR A 37 2.77 -8.93 -3.15
N ALA A 38 3.67 -8.20 -2.50
CA ALA A 38 3.86 -8.24 -1.06
C ALA A 38 2.61 -7.76 -0.33
N GLY A 39 2.03 -6.63 -0.76
CA GLY A 39 0.77 -6.13 -0.20
C GLY A 39 -0.40 -7.08 -0.39
N GLN A 40 -0.53 -7.73 -1.55
CA GLN A 40 -1.55 -8.76 -1.78
C GLN A 40 -1.32 -9.98 -0.88
N LYS A 41 -0.09 -10.43 -0.69
CA LYS A 41 0.22 -11.54 0.23
C LYS A 41 -0.05 -11.18 1.70
N GLU A 42 0.16 -9.93 2.09
CA GLU A 42 -0.15 -9.46 3.44
C GLU A 42 -1.66 -9.33 3.66
N ALA A 43 -2.39 -8.82 2.68
CA ALA A 43 -3.81 -8.49 2.80
C ALA A 43 -4.76 -9.64 2.43
N CYS A 44 -4.31 -10.63 1.66
CA CYS A 44 -5.12 -11.77 1.22
C CYS A 44 -4.62 -13.08 1.81
N GLU A 45 -5.57 -13.84 2.35
CA GLU A 45 -5.34 -15.22 2.74
C GLU A 45 -5.60 -16.15 1.55
N CYS A 46 -4.69 -17.08 1.28
CA CYS A 46 -4.93 -18.11 0.27
C CYS A 46 -5.98 -19.09 0.81
N VAL A 47 -7.00 -19.37 0.01
CA VAL A 47 -8.10 -20.26 0.40
C VAL A 47 -8.16 -21.48 -0.52
N ASP A 48 -8.64 -22.61 -0.01
CA ASP A 48 -8.91 -23.78 -0.82
C ASP A 48 -9.88 -23.45 -1.97
N ALA A 49 -9.55 -23.86 -3.19
CA ALA A 49 -10.37 -23.57 -4.37
C ALA A 49 -11.82 -24.07 -4.21
N GLY A 50 -12.02 -25.23 -3.58
CA GLY A 50 -13.35 -25.79 -3.32
C GLY A 50 -14.18 -25.00 -2.28
N LYS A 51 -13.56 -24.06 -1.55
CA LYS A 51 -14.23 -23.19 -0.57
C LYS A 51 -14.42 -21.76 -1.08
N ALA A 52 -13.82 -21.39 -2.21
CA ALA A 52 -13.79 -20.03 -2.72
C ALA A 52 -15.21 -19.44 -2.89
N ASP A 53 -16.12 -20.18 -3.52
CA ASP A 53 -17.51 -19.73 -3.76
C ASP A 53 -18.26 -19.44 -2.44
N LYS A 54 -18.12 -20.34 -1.47
CA LYS A 54 -18.72 -20.20 -0.14
C LYS A 54 -18.17 -18.96 0.57
N LEU A 55 -16.84 -18.80 0.60
CA LEU A 55 -16.19 -17.67 1.29
C LEU A 55 -16.51 -16.33 0.61
N ASN A 56 -16.60 -16.31 -0.73
CA ASN A 56 -17.02 -15.11 -1.46
C ASN A 56 -18.46 -14.71 -1.14
N ARG A 57 -19.38 -15.67 -1.01
CA ARG A 57 -20.74 -15.42 -0.55
C ARG A 57 -20.77 -14.84 0.85
N GLU A 58 -20.14 -15.51 1.81
CA GLU A 58 -20.12 -15.05 3.21
C GLU A 58 -19.53 -13.63 3.32
N ARG A 59 -18.47 -13.34 2.56
CA ARG A 59 -17.87 -12.01 2.51
C ARG A 59 -18.81 -10.97 1.90
N LEU A 60 -19.55 -11.31 0.84
CA LEU A 60 -20.50 -10.41 0.19
C LEU A 60 -21.68 -10.10 1.11
N GLU A 61 -22.28 -11.12 1.73
CA GLU A 61 -23.36 -10.99 2.70
C GLU A 61 -22.93 -10.10 3.88
N HIS A 62 -21.75 -10.39 4.45
CA HIS A 62 -21.19 -9.57 5.51
C HIS A 62 -20.99 -8.12 5.08
N PHE A 63 -20.41 -7.88 3.89
CA PHE A 63 -20.19 -6.53 3.39
C PHE A 63 -21.50 -5.76 3.24
N LEU A 64 -22.51 -6.35 2.59
CA LEU A 64 -23.79 -5.68 2.34
C LEU A 64 -24.57 -5.41 3.63
N ALA A 65 -24.55 -6.33 4.59
CA ALA A 65 -25.20 -6.11 5.89
C ALA A 65 -24.65 -4.89 6.65
N HIS A 66 -23.38 -4.55 6.45
CA HIS A 66 -22.75 -3.41 7.12
C HIS A 66 -22.85 -2.11 6.32
N GLN A 67 -22.81 -2.19 4.98
CA GLN A 67 -22.66 -1.02 4.11
C GLN A 67 -23.94 -0.62 3.37
N ALA A 68 -24.86 -1.55 3.09
CA ALA A 68 -26.08 -1.29 2.31
C ALA A 68 -27.29 -0.91 3.18
N LYS A 69 -27.07 -0.20 4.29
CA LYS A 69 -28.11 0.16 5.27
C LYS A 69 -29.15 1.16 4.75
N ASP A 70 -28.87 1.82 3.62
CA ASP A 70 -29.72 2.85 3.03
C ASP A 70 -30.90 2.30 2.20
N GLY A 71 -31.28 1.03 2.41
CA GLY A 71 -32.44 0.41 1.75
C GLY A 71 -32.18 -0.16 0.35
N ALA A 72 -30.93 -0.12 -0.13
CA ALA A 72 -30.54 -0.81 -1.35
C ALA A 72 -30.33 -2.31 -1.07
N ALA A 73 -31.39 -3.10 -1.14
CA ALA A 73 -31.29 -4.56 -1.12
C ALA A 73 -30.59 -5.03 -2.41
N GLU A 74 -29.30 -5.36 -2.29
CA GLU A 74 -28.56 -6.00 -3.37
C GLU A 74 -28.85 -7.50 -3.37
N ASP A 75 -29.22 -8.05 -4.53
CA ASP A 75 -29.42 -9.48 -4.71
C ASP A 75 -28.05 -10.20 -4.72
N VAL A 76 -27.77 -10.90 -3.62
CA VAL A 76 -26.52 -11.66 -3.41
C VAL A 76 -26.35 -12.71 -4.51
N ASP A 77 -27.40 -13.46 -4.84
CA ASP A 77 -27.34 -14.55 -5.82
C ASP A 77 -27.14 -14.00 -7.23
N GLY A 78 -27.86 -12.93 -7.58
CA GLY A 78 -27.70 -12.24 -8.86
C GLY A 78 -26.30 -11.64 -9.04
N LEU A 79 -25.73 -11.05 -7.99
CA LEU A 79 -24.36 -10.53 -8.00
C LEU A 79 -23.33 -11.64 -8.21
N LEU A 80 -23.41 -12.72 -7.43
CA LEU A 80 -22.46 -13.84 -7.55
C LEU A 80 -22.56 -14.52 -8.92
N ALA A 81 -23.78 -14.69 -9.45
CA ALA A 81 -23.97 -15.24 -10.79
C ALA A 81 -23.37 -14.35 -11.88
N LYS A 82 -23.59 -13.02 -11.80
CA LYS A 82 -23.08 -12.03 -12.75
C LYS A 82 -21.54 -11.95 -12.75
N TYR A 83 -20.93 -12.12 -11.59
CA TYR A 83 -19.48 -11.97 -11.40
C TYR A 83 -18.74 -13.29 -11.15
N LYS A 84 -19.31 -14.44 -11.52
CA LYS A 84 -18.65 -15.74 -11.35
C LYS A 84 -17.25 -15.76 -11.99
N GLY A 85 -16.24 -16.12 -11.21
CA GLY A 85 -14.82 -16.08 -11.58
C GLY A 85 -14.21 -14.68 -11.69
N LYS A 86 -14.97 -13.64 -11.32
CA LYS A 86 -14.60 -12.21 -11.34
C LYS A 86 -15.02 -11.53 -10.03
N GLU A 87 -15.10 -12.28 -8.94
CA GLU A 87 -15.49 -11.81 -7.61
C GLU A 87 -14.58 -10.67 -7.09
N PRO A 88 -13.25 -10.63 -7.36
CA PRO A 88 -12.44 -9.47 -7.01
C PRO A 88 -12.91 -8.17 -7.70
N VAL A 89 -13.39 -8.26 -8.94
CA VAL A 89 -13.95 -7.12 -9.69
C VAL A 89 -15.28 -6.68 -9.08
N MET A 90 -16.10 -7.63 -8.61
CA MET A 90 -17.33 -7.34 -7.89
C MET A 90 -17.04 -6.53 -6.63
N PHE A 91 -16.10 -6.98 -5.78
CA PHE A 91 -15.73 -6.25 -4.56
C PHE A 91 -15.13 -4.88 -4.85
N LEU A 92 -14.31 -4.74 -5.89
CA LEU A 92 -13.78 -3.43 -6.30
C LEU A 92 -14.91 -2.44 -6.66
N ARG A 93 -15.93 -2.90 -7.40
CA ARG A 93 -17.09 -2.08 -7.76
C ARG A 93 -17.95 -1.72 -6.55
N LEU A 94 -18.13 -2.67 -5.63
CA LEU A 94 -18.81 -2.41 -4.36
C LEU A 94 -18.07 -1.35 -3.55
N LEU A 95 -16.73 -1.39 -3.47
CA LEU A 95 -15.95 -0.36 -2.79
C LEU A 95 -16.03 1.02 -3.46
N THR A 96 -16.25 1.07 -4.78
CA THR A 96 -16.52 2.35 -5.48
C THR A 96 -17.92 2.89 -5.13
N LYS A 97 -18.90 2.00 -4.93
CA LYS A 97 -20.27 2.35 -4.53
C LYS A 97 -20.36 2.75 -3.05
N TYR A 98 -19.56 2.11 -2.20
CA TYR A 98 -19.51 2.32 -0.75
C TYR A 98 -18.09 2.75 -0.34
N PRO A 99 -17.65 3.96 -0.68
CA PRO A 99 -16.29 4.42 -0.41
C PRO A 99 -15.95 4.46 1.08
N ASP A 100 -16.94 4.76 1.93
CA ASP A 100 -16.79 4.81 3.39
C ASP A 100 -16.50 3.44 4.03
N ALA A 101 -16.67 2.36 3.27
CA ALA A 101 -16.27 1.02 3.71
C ALA A 101 -14.73 0.87 3.80
N ILE A 102 -13.97 1.75 3.14
CA ILE A 102 -12.51 1.75 3.19
C ILE A 102 -12.05 2.48 4.44
N THR A 103 -11.66 1.72 5.45
CA THR A 103 -11.06 2.27 6.67
C THR A 103 -9.54 2.23 6.58
N LEU A 104 -8.92 3.42 6.52
CA LEU A 104 -7.47 3.55 6.61
C LEU A 104 -7.04 3.35 8.08
N LYS A 105 -6.71 2.11 8.42
CA LYS A 105 -6.01 1.85 9.69
C LYS A 105 -4.59 2.40 9.57
N LYS A 106 -4.09 3.04 10.64
CA LYS A 106 -2.69 3.51 10.69
C LYS A 106 -1.78 2.34 10.32
N ALA A 107 -0.81 2.59 9.44
CA ALA A 107 0.12 1.58 8.96
C ALA A 107 0.70 0.81 10.14
N ARG A 108 0.70 -0.52 10.04
CA ARG A 108 1.33 -1.38 11.03
C ARG A 108 2.82 -1.06 11.00
N VAL A 109 3.35 -0.44 12.06
CA VAL A 109 4.79 -0.16 12.14
C VAL A 109 5.51 -1.49 12.18
N SER A 110 6.30 -1.79 11.15
CA SER A 110 7.05 -3.03 11.08
C SER A 110 8.06 -3.11 12.23
N GLU A 111 8.38 -4.32 12.69
CA GLU A 111 9.40 -4.52 13.73
C GLU A 111 10.75 -3.91 13.32
N HIS A 112 11.07 -3.96 12.01
CA HIS A 112 12.24 -3.28 11.46
C HIS A 112 12.17 -1.76 11.59
N ALA A 113 11.02 -1.14 11.34
CA ALA A 113 10.84 0.30 11.53
C ALA A 113 10.97 0.69 13.00
N LYS A 114 10.46 -0.13 13.93
CA LYS A 114 10.65 0.08 15.38
C LYS A 114 12.12 -0.03 15.78
N MET A 115 12.82 -1.04 15.27
CA MET A 115 14.24 -1.26 15.55
C MET A 115 15.10 -0.11 14.98
N PHE A 116 14.79 0.37 13.79
CA PHE A 116 15.50 1.50 13.16
C PHE A 116 15.28 2.81 13.91
N GLU A 117 14.05 3.09 14.35
CA GLU A 117 13.75 4.24 15.23
C GLU A 117 14.47 4.13 16.59
N ALA A 118 14.51 2.93 17.18
CA ALA A 118 15.23 2.70 18.43
C ALA A 118 16.76 2.92 18.27
N LEU A 119 17.34 2.51 17.14
CA LEU A 119 18.75 2.76 16.83
C LEU A 119 19.03 4.24 16.62
N LYS A 120 18.20 4.94 15.83
CA LYS A 120 18.31 6.41 15.65
C LYS A 120 18.28 7.15 16.99
N LYS A 121 17.36 6.75 17.88
CA LYS A 121 17.21 7.38 19.18
C LYS A 121 18.46 7.18 20.05
N LYS A 122 19.05 5.98 20.06
CA LYS A 122 20.31 5.71 20.77
C LYS A 122 21.47 6.53 20.22
N THR A 123 21.60 6.65 18.89
CA THR A 123 22.66 7.46 18.27
C THR A 123 22.51 8.96 18.56
N GLN A 124 21.28 9.46 18.68
CA GLN A 124 21.03 10.86 19.09
C GLN A 124 21.32 11.10 20.56
N GLU A 125 20.98 10.15 21.44
CA GLU A 125 21.28 10.23 22.88
C GLU A 125 22.80 10.17 23.14
N GLU A 126 23.55 9.34 22.41
CA GLU A 126 25.03 9.25 22.48
C GLU A 126 25.74 10.48 21.88
N ALA A 127 25.16 11.13 20.87
CA ALA A 127 25.70 12.38 20.32
C ALA A 127 25.47 13.58 21.26
N SER A 128 24.45 13.53 22.13
CA SER A 128 24.14 14.60 23.08
C SER A 128 24.89 14.53 24.42
N SER A 129 25.56 13.42 24.72
CA SER A 129 26.34 13.23 25.97
C SER A 129 27.85 13.40 25.80
N ALA A 130 28.34 13.65 24.58
CA ALA A 130 29.77 13.81 24.29
C ALA A 130 30.30 15.26 24.43
N ASP A 131 29.45 16.25 24.74
CA ASP A 131 29.82 17.68 24.79
C ASP A 131 30.05 18.24 26.22
N GLU A 132 29.99 17.44 27.28
CA GLU A 132 30.16 17.90 28.69
C GLU A 132 31.45 17.43 29.40
N HIS A 133 32.49 17.02 28.67
CA HIS A 133 33.82 16.81 29.28
C HIS A 133 34.95 17.38 28.42
N SER A 134 35.01 18.71 28.34
CA SER A 134 36.21 19.46 27.98
C SER A 134 36.22 20.74 28.81
N ASP A 135 37.14 20.83 29.77
CA ASP A 135 37.57 21.97 30.63
C ASP A 135 37.55 21.50 32.10
N VAL A 136 38.63 21.44 32.89
CA VAL A 136 39.88 22.21 33.00
C VAL A 136 40.87 21.37 33.84
N GLU A 137 42.17 21.29 33.51
CA GLU A 137 43.25 21.75 34.41
C GLU A 137 44.65 21.74 33.78
N ALA A 138 45.40 22.77 34.16
CA ALA A 138 46.66 23.22 33.63
C ALA A 138 47.89 22.54 34.29
N HIS A 139 49.06 22.84 33.71
CA HIS A 139 50.43 22.70 34.23
C HIS A 139 51.15 21.37 33.85
N ILE A 140 52.43 21.32 33.42
CA ILE A 140 53.63 22.16 33.67
C ILE A 140 54.57 22.14 32.43
N GLU A 141 55.34 23.22 32.27
CA GLU A 141 56.46 23.46 31.34
C GLU A 141 57.61 22.42 31.40
N LEU A 142 58.32 22.29 30.27
CA LEU A 142 59.78 22.37 30.18
C LEU A 142 60.20 22.74 28.75
#